data_AF-A0A950U4D6-F1
#
_entry.id   AF-A0A950U4D6-F1
#
_cell.length_a   1.000
_cell.length_b   1.000
_cell.length_c   1.000
_cell.angle_alpha   90.00
_cell.angle_beta   90.00
_cell.angle_gamma   90.00
#
_symmetry.space_group_name_H-M   'P 1'
#
loop_
_entity.id
_entity.type
_entity.pdbx_description
1 polymer ?
#
loop_
_entity_poly.entity_id
_entity_poly.type
_entity_poly.pdbx_seq_one_letter_code
_entity_poly.pdbx_strand_id
1 'polypeptide(L)'
;MLDGRDELVLDDLMRDGSGHGGAVAVTVADVRTLRAVQLKGHALRLEPATPVDVERAARFCDEFITDVSTNDGTPRALLERLVPGRYVACVVAVDGLFDQTPGPRAGVPLPVDGS
;
A
#
# COMPACT_ATOMS: atom_id res chain seq x y z
N MET A 1 7.19 20.72 -4.32
CA MET A 1 8.61 20.36 -4.11
C MET A 1 8.62 19.27 -3.05
N LEU A 2 9.21 18.11 -3.37
CA LEU A 2 9.45 17.05 -2.38
C LEU A 2 10.42 17.59 -1.33
N ASP A 3 10.28 17.18 -0.07
CA ASP A 3 11.29 17.54 0.93
C ASP A 3 12.46 16.53 0.92
N GLY A 4 13.55 16.85 1.61
CA GLY A 4 14.75 15.99 1.60
C GLY A 4 14.54 14.60 2.22
N ARG A 5 13.44 14.36 2.95
CA ARG A 5 13.08 13.02 3.43
C ARG A 5 12.31 12.26 2.35
N ASP A 6 11.42 12.95 1.64
CA ASP A 6 10.71 12.38 0.49
C ASP A 6 11.72 11.86 -0.55
N GLU A 7 12.77 12.63 -0.86
CA GLU A 7 13.81 12.23 -1.84
C GLU A 7 14.58 10.97 -1.42
N LEU A 8 14.96 10.86 -0.14
CA LEU A 8 15.68 9.69 0.38
C LEU A 8 14.84 8.41 0.29
N VAL A 9 13.54 8.49 0.59
CA VAL A 9 12.63 7.34 0.49
C VAL A 9 12.47 6.88 -0.96
N LEU A 10 12.37 7.83 -1.90
CA LEU A 10 12.26 7.50 -3.32
C LEU A 10 13.57 6.89 -3.85
N ASP A 11 14.72 7.38 -3.38
CA ASP A 11 16.03 6.82 -3.72
C ASP A 11 16.20 5.38 -3.20
N ASP A 12 15.79 5.11 -1.96
CA ASP A 12 15.82 3.76 -1.37
C ASP A 12 14.92 2.79 -2.15
N LEU A 13 13.74 3.26 -2.60
CA LEU A 13 12.86 2.47 -3.47
C LEU A 13 13.48 2.19 -4.84
N MET A 14 14.37 3.05 -5.33
CA MET A 14 14.98 2.88 -6.66
C MET A 14 16.34 2.18 -6.65
N ARG A 15 16.89 1.86 -5.47
CA ARG A 15 18.21 1.23 -5.37
C ARG A 15 18.21 0.11 -4.34
N ASP A 16 18.21 -1.14 -4.81
CA ASP A 16 18.84 -2.20 -4.05
C ASP A 16 20.28 -2.41 -4.53
N GLY A 17 21.19 -2.76 -3.63
CA GLY A 17 22.60 -3.02 -3.96
C GLY A 17 22.84 -4.24 -4.87
N SER A 18 21.76 -4.89 -5.35
CA SER A 18 21.74 -6.11 -6.16
C SER A 18 21.23 -5.89 -7.60
N GLY A 19 20.99 -4.64 -8.01
CA GLY A 19 20.61 -4.29 -9.38
C GLY A 19 19.11 -4.37 -9.68
N HIS A 20 18.26 -4.58 -8.66
CA HIS A 20 16.81 -4.41 -8.74
C HIS A 20 16.42 -3.13 -7.96
N GLY A 21 15.16 -2.69 -8.05
CA GLY A 21 14.67 -1.65 -7.15
C GLY A 21 14.52 -2.16 -5.72
N GLY A 22 14.29 -1.26 -4.77
CA GLY A 22 14.16 -1.58 -3.36
C GLY A 22 13.04 -2.60 -3.09
N ALA A 23 13.26 -3.47 -2.09
CA ALA A 23 12.26 -4.45 -1.66
C ALA A 23 11.02 -3.76 -1.07
N VAL A 24 9.84 -4.22 -1.48
CA VAL A 24 8.55 -3.67 -1.06
C VAL A 24 7.68 -4.79 -0.48
N ALA A 25 7.02 -4.49 0.63
CA ALA A 25 5.94 -5.31 1.16
C ALA A 25 4.67 -4.45 1.34
N VAL A 26 3.56 -4.86 0.73
CA VAL A 26 2.26 -4.18 0.82
C VAL A 26 1.24 -5.12 1.44
N THR A 27 0.66 -4.72 2.56
CA THR A 27 -0.47 -5.44 3.18
C THR A 27 -1.77 -4.75 2.84
N VAL A 28 -2.73 -5.50 2.32
CA VAL A 28 -4.10 -5.05 2.07
C VAL A 28 -5.03 -5.83 3.00
N ALA A 29 -5.93 -5.14 3.68
CA ALA A 29 -6.87 -5.74 4.62
C ALA A 29 -8.28 -5.16 4.45
N ASP A 30 -9.29 -6.02 4.55
CA ASP A 30 -10.67 -5.62 4.74
C ASP A 30 -10.90 -5.38 6.24
N VAL A 31 -11.08 -4.12 6.63
CA VAL A 31 -11.21 -3.73 8.04
C VAL A 31 -12.45 -4.30 8.72
N ARG A 32 -13.47 -4.73 7.96
CA ARG A 32 -14.71 -5.28 8.51
C ARG A 32 -14.61 -6.78 8.77
N THR A 33 -13.84 -7.49 7.94
CA THR A 33 -13.70 -8.96 8.03
C THR A 33 -12.34 -9.42 8.53
N LEU A 34 -11.37 -8.50 8.62
CA LEU A 34 -9.95 -8.72 8.93
C LEU A 34 -9.25 -9.69 7.96
N ARG A 35 -9.87 -10.02 6.83
CA ARG A 35 -9.21 -10.76 5.77
C ARG A 35 -8.10 -9.90 5.19
N ALA A 36 -6.90 -10.46 5.08
CA ALA A 36 -5.75 -9.71 4.62
C ALA A 36 -4.83 -10.55 3.73
N VAL A 37 -4.19 -9.87 2.78
CA VAL A 37 -3.15 -10.43 1.92
C VAL A 37 -1.94 -9.51 1.98
N GLN A 38 -0.74 -10.09 1.99
CA GLN A 38 0.50 -9.36 1.81
C GLN A 38 1.17 -9.74 0.51
N LEU A 39 1.54 -8.72 -0.23
CA LEU A 39 2.35 -8.77 -1.42
C LEU A 39 3.80 -8.47 -1.05
N LYS A 40 4.74 -9.26 -1.54
CA LYS A 40 6.18 -8.98 -1.47
C LYS A 40 6.74 -8.92 -2.88
N GLY A 41 7.68 -8.01 -3.08
CA GLY A 41 8.25 -7.75 -4.37
C GLY A 41 9.37 -6.74 -4.31
N HIS A 42 9.66 -6.15 -5.46
CA HIS A 42 10.61 -5.07 -5.60
C HIS A 42 10.05 -3.98 -6.51
N ALA A 43 10.40 -2.73 -6.23
CA ALA A 43 10.01 -1.61 -7.08
C ALA A 43 10.68 -1.76 -8.46
N LEU A 44 9.92 -1.50 -9.52
CA LEU A 44 10.43 -1.44 -10.89
C LEU A 44 10.71 0.01 -11.30
N ARG A 45 9.78 0.90 -10.95
CA ARG A 45 9.89 2.33 -11.26
C ARG A 45 8.94 3.16 -10.41
N LEU A 46 9.33 4.41 -10.22
CA LEU A 46 8.51 5.45 -9.63
C LEU A 46 8.10 6.45 -10.71
N GLU A 47 6.85 6.87 -10.67
CA GLU A 47 6.26 7.80 -11.63
C GLU A 47 5.45 8.86 -10.88
N PRO A 48 5.32 10.08 -11.43
CA PRO A 48 4.36 11.04 -10.90
C PRO A 48 2.95 10.45 -10.87
N ALA A 49 2.24 10.61 -9.76
CA ALA A 49 0.85 10.18 -9.68
C ALA A 49 0.00 10.95 -10.71
N THR A 50 -0.79 10.23 -11.47
CA THR A 50 -1.72 10.82 -12.43
C THR A 50 -2.96 11.36 -11.71
N PRO A 51 -3.76 12.24 -12.35
CA PRO A 51 -5.05 12.65 -11.80
C PRO A 51 -5.99 11.47 -11.48
N VAL A 52 -5.91 10.40 -12.27
CA VAL A 52 -6.68 9.16 -12.06
C VAL A 52 -6.23 8.44 -10.79
N ASP A 53 -4.92 8.42 -10.50
CA ASP A 53 -4.40 7.81 -9.27
C ASP A 53 -4.85 8.60 -8.04
N VAL A 54 -4.82 9.93 -8.12
CA VAL A 54 -5.30 10.81 -7.05
C VAL A 54 -6.80 10.60 -6.79
N GLU A 55 -7.62 10.50 -7.83
CA GLU A 55 -9.05 10.22 -7.70
C GLU A 55 -9.31 8.84 -7.06
N ARG A 56 -8.56 7.81 -7.48
CA ARG A 56 -8.63 6.47 -6.90
C ARG A 56 -8.24 6.47 -5.43
N ALA A 57 -7.16 7.16 -5.08
CA ALA A 57 -6.70 7.28 -3.70
C ALA A 57 -7.74 8.03 -2.84
N ALA A 58 -8.33 9.11 -3.35
CA ALA A 58 -9.37 9.85 -2.65
C ALA A 58 -10.60 8.97 -2.37
N ARG A 59 -11.08 8.21 -3.36
CA ARG A 59 -12.19 7.26 -3.18
C ARG A 59 -11.84 6.17 -2.17
N PHE A 60 -10.66 5.56 -2.28
CA PHE A 60 -10.21 4.55 -1.34
C PHE A 60 -10.14 5.09 0.09
N CYS A 61 -9.57 6.28 0.30
CA CYS A 61 -9.49 6.89 1.62
C CYS A 61 -10.89 7.17 2.17
N ASP A 62 -11.82 7.67 1.37
CA ASP A 62 -13.20 7.94 1.80
C ASP A 62 -13.94 6.66 2.24
N GLU A 63 -13.83 5.60 1.43
CA GLU A 63 -14.40 4.28 1.73
C GLU A 63 -13.78 3.68 3.00
N PHE A 64 -12.44 3.70 3.12
CA PHE A 64 -11.73 3.21 4.28
C PHE A 64 -12.11 3.96 5.57
N ILE A 65 -12.16 5.29 5.52
CA ILE A 65 -12.57 6.13 6.65
C ILE A 65 -14.00 5.79 7.09
N THR A 66 -14.89 5.59 6.12
CA THR A 66 -16.29 5.20 6.37
C THR A 66 -16.38 3.83 7.03
N ASP A 67 -15.64 2.84 6.51
CA ASP A 67 -15.64 1.48 7.06
C ASP A 67 -15.07 1.45 8.49
N VAL A 68 -13.97 2.15 8.77
CA VAL A 68 -13.39 2.25 10.13
C VAL A 68 -14.38 2.91 11.08
N SER A 69 -14.88 4.10 10.72
CA SER A 69 -15.81 4.85 11.58
C SER A 69 -17.09 4.06 11.90
N THR A 70 -17.59 3.30 10.93
CA THR A 70 -18.77 2.44 11.10
C THR A 70 -18.46 1.20 11.96
N ASN A 71 -17.26 0.63 11.83
CA ASN A 71 -16.91 -0.63 12.47
C ASN A 71 -16.50 -0.47 13.95
N ASP A 72 -15.74 0.57 14.30
CA ASP A 72 -15.22 0.76 15.66
C ASP A 72 -15.65 2.07 16.34
N GLY A 73 -16.42 2.91 15.64
CA GLY A 73 -16.93 4.18 16.16
C GLY A 73 -15.89 5.31 16.18
N THR A 74 -14.72 5.13 15.57
CA THR A 74 -13.70 6.18 15.49
C THR A 74 -14.29 7.42 14.79
N PRO A 75 -14.18 8.61 15.40
CA PRO A 75 -14.67 9.83 14.76
C PRO A 75 -13.97 10.09 13.43
N ARG A 76 -14.77 10.19 12.36
CA ARG A 76 -14.29 10.44 11.00
C ARG A 76 -13.31 11.63 10.89
N ALA A 77 -13.58 12.71 11.63
CA ALA A 77 -12.71 13.90 11.65
C ALA A 77 -11.27 13.63 12.11
N LEU A 78 -11.03 12.57 12.90
CA LEU A 78 -9.68 12.16 13.28
C LEU A 78 -8.97 11.42 12.13
N LEU A 79 -9.71 10.58 11.39
CA LEU A 79 -9.19 9.78 10.29
C LEU A 79 -8.91 10.63 9.04
N GLU A 80 -9.72 11.65 8.78
CA GLU A 80 -9.51 12.59 7.66
C GLU A 80 -8.17 13.33 7.74
N ARG A 81 -7.61 13.49 8.95
CA ARG A 81 -6.27 14.07 9.16
C ARG A 81 -5.13 13.17 8.70
N LEU A 82 -5.40 11.89 8.45
CA LEU A 82 -4.42 10.90 7.99
C LEU A 82 -4.38 10.79 6.46
N VAL A 83 -5.29 11.45 5.75
CA VAL A 83 -5.32 11.42 4.28
C VAL A 83 -4.03 12.06 3.72
N PRO A 84 -3.27 11.36 2.88
CA PRO A 84 -2.06 11.93 2.29
C PRO A 84 -2.37 13.14 1.40
N GLY A 85 -1.57 14.20 1.53
CA GLY A 85 -1.70 15.39 0.68
C GLY A 85 -0.97 15.29 -0.67
N ARG A 86 -0.11 14.28 -0.86
CA ARG A 86 0.74 14.08 -2.05
C ARG A 86 0.89 12.60 -2.33
N TYR A 87 1.02 12.25 -3.61
CA TYR A 87 1.09 10.87 -4.08
C TYR A 87 2.19 10.70 -5.13
N VAL A 88 2.77 9.50 -5.14
CA VAL A 88 3.69 8.98 -6.17
C VAL A 88 3.18 7.60 -6.56
N ALA A 89 3.24 7.26 -7.85
CA ALA A 89 2.91 5.92 -8.32
C ALA A 89 4.17 5.05 -8.28
N CYS A 90 4.08 3.90 -7.61
CA CYS A 90 5.14 2.90 -7.58
C CYS A 90 4.67 1.65 -8.31
N VAL A 91 5.38 1.28 -9.37
CA VAL A 91 5.15 0.03 -10.08
C VAL A 91 6.02 -1.04 -9.43
N VAL A 92 5.40 -2.12 -8.97
CA VAL A 92 6.06 -3.20 -8.22
C VAL A 92 5.99 -4.49 -9.02
N ALA A 93 7.12 -5.18 -9.16
CA ALA A 93 7.15 -6.57 -9.58
C ALA A 93 6.86 -7.45 -8.37
N VAL A 94 5.89 -8.35 -8.51
CA VAL A 94 5.38 -9.17 -7.42
C VAL A 94 6.10 -10.51 -7.42
N ASP A 95 6.82 -10.79 -6.35
CA ASP A 95 7.58 -12.03 -6.19
C ASP A 95 6.80 -13.07 -5.36
N GLY A 96 5.84 -12.61 -4.54
CA GLY A 96 5.00 -13.52 -3.75
C GLY A 96 3.78 -12.87 -3.10
N LEU A 97 2.78 -13.71 -2.84
CA LEU A 97 1.57 -13.38 -2.09
C LEU A 97 1.48 -14.26 -0.85
N PHE A 98 0.95 -13.72 0.25
CA PHE A 98 0.85 -14.41 1.53
C PHE A 98 -0.49 -14.09 2.21
N ASP A 99 -1.16 -15.09 2.78
CA ASP A 99 -2.34 -14.89 3.64
C ASP A 99 -1.88 -14.17 4.91
N GLN A 100 -2.45 -13.01 5.21
CA GLN A 100 -2.19 -12.27 6.46
C GLN A 100 -3.44 -12.17 7.32
N THR A 101 -4.48 -12.93 7.00
CA THR A 101 -5.68 -13.01 7.82
C THR A 101 -5.28 -13.55 9.20
N PRO A 102 -5.62 -12.85 10.30
CA PRO A 102 -5.28 -13.31 11.63
C PRO A 102 -5.76 -14.74 11.88
N GLY A 103 -4.83 -15.62 12.25
CA GLY A 103 -5.12 -17.03 12.51
C GLY A 103 -3.95 -17.95 12.16
N PRO A 104 -4.13 -19.28 12.29
CA PRO A 104 -3.05 -20.26 12.14
C PRO A 104 -2.40 -20.32 10.75
N ARG A 105 -3.02 -19.72 9.72
CA ARG A 105 -2.52 -19.67 8.35
C ARG A 105 -1.86 -18.33 7.98
N ALA A 106 -1.75 -17.39 8.91
CA ALA A 106 -1.05 -16.14 8.65
C ALA A 106 0.42 -16.41 8.26
N GLY A 107 0.90 -15.74 7.22
CA GLY A 107 2.20 -15.95 6.61
C GLY A 107 2.28 -17.10 5.61
N VAL A 108 1.20 -17.88 5.38
CA VAL A 108 1.22 -18.96 4.39
C VAL A 108 1.20 -18.38 2.98
N PRO A 109 2.08 -18.85 2.06
CA PRO A 109 2.09 -18.42 0.67
C PRO A 109 0.76 -18.70 -0.04
N LEU A 110 0.33 -17.77 -0.88
CA LEU A 110 -0.81 -17.92 -1.77
C LEU A 110 -0.33 -18.14 -3.22
N PRO A 111 -1.12 -18.82 -4.06
CA PRO A 111 -0.82 -18.94 -5.48
C PRO A 111 -0.72 -17.55 -6.13
N VAL A 112 0.34 -17.33 -6.91
CA VAL A 112 0.47 -16.21 -7.84
C VAL A 112 0.01 -16.70 -9.20
N ASP A 113 -1.29 -16.60 -9.50
CA ASP A 113 -1.75 -16.94 -10.85
C ASP A 113 -1.27 -15.85 -11.81
N GLY A 114 -0.23 -16.16 -12.57
CA GLY A 114 0.33 -15.29 -13.61
C GLY A 114 -0.67 -15.17 -14.76
N SER A 115 -1.17 -13.96 -14.98
CA SER A 115 -1.84 -13.55 -16.21
C SER A 115 -0.84 -13.31 -17.33
#